data_AF-A0A1E9VVB5-F1
#
_entry.id   AF-A0A1E9VVB5-F1
#
_cell.length_a   1.000
_cell.length_b   1.000
_cell.length_c   1.000
_cell.angle_alpha   90.00
_cell.angle_beta   90.00
_cell.angle_gamma   90.00
#
_symmetry.space_group_name_H-M   'P 1'
#
loop_
_entity.id
_entity.type
_entity.pdbx_description
1 polymer ?
#
loop_
_entity_poly.entity_id
_entity_poly.type
_entity_poly.pdbx_seq_one_letter_code
_entity_poly.pdbx_strand_id
1 'polypeptide(L)'
;MPDFSLEVVFIALSLMIAIFVMIESTLLERNGGKLLLKNSIFMFISLSTSAWMVAACLAWYFLDLVGLGLVVAMVYPLYGLLGLAYSAMLMRGIEVDDPAEVALPKKYLSFCKSFGLVYSILCLTALLESMGLIQI
;
A
#
# COMPACT_ATOMS: atom_id res chain seq x y z
N MET A 1 26.26 18.70 -2.15
CA MET A 1 25.47 17.61 -2.75
C MET A 1 24.20 17.53 -1.94
N PRO A 2 22.99 17.45 -2.53
CA PRO A 2 21.80 17.28 -1.70
C PRO A 2 21.98 15.95 -0.95
N ASP A 3 22.03 16.01 0.38
CA ASP A 3 22.05 14.82 1.24
C ASP A 3 20.71 14.11 1.03
N PHE A 4 20.69 13.08 0.18
CA PHE A 4 19.55 12.18 0.07
C PHE A 4 19.47 11.38 1.37
N SER A 5 18.66 11.85 2.32
CA SER A 5 18.37 11.07 3.52
C SER A 5 17.61 9.80 3.10
N LEU A 6 17.98 8.67 3.70
CA LEU A 6 17.30 7.39 3.45
C LEU A 6 15.80 7.48 3.77
N GLU A 7 15.43 8.37 4.68
CA GLU A 7 14.05 8.74 4.98
C GLU A 7 13.32 9.31 3.76
N VAL A 8 13.87 10.31 3.06
CA VAL A 8 13.22 10.90 1.87
C VAL A 8 13.03 9.83 0.79
N VAL A 9 14.01 8.95 0.60
CA VAL A 9 13.91 7.82 -0.34
C VAL A 9 12.80 6.86 0.08
N PHE A 10 12.71 6.51 1.36
CA PHE A 10 11.67 5.64 1.89
C PHE A 10 10.27 6.23 1.71
N ILE A 11 10.08 7.52 2.00
CA ILE A 11 8.79 8.21 1.83
C ILE A 11 8.42 8.29 0.34
N ALA A 12 9.38 8.60 -0.54
CA ALA A 12 9.15 8.65 -1.98
C ALA A 12 8.75 7.28 -2.56
N LEU A 13 9.41 6.20 -2.12
CA LEU A 13 9.03 4.84 -2.52
C LEU A 13 7.68 4.44 -1.92
N SER A 14 7.36 4.87 -0.69
CA SER A 14 6.04 4.65 -0.09
C SER A 14 4.92 5.35 -0.86
N LEU A 15 5.17 6.54 -1.41
CA LEU A 15 4.25 7.22 -2.32
C LEU A 15 4.03 6.41 -3.60
N MET A 16 5.11 5.88 -4.20
CA MET A 16 5.01 5.00 -5.38
C MET A 16 4.15 3.77 -5.07
N ILE A 17 4.33 3.16 -3.89
CA ILE A 17 3.55 2.01 -3.44
C ILE A 17 2.08 2.38 -3.22
N ALA A 18 1.79 3.57 -2.71
CA ALA A 18 0.42 4.07 -2.59
C ALA A 18 -0.29 4.11 -3.96
N ILE A 19 0.42 4.58 -4.99
CA ILE A 19 -0.05 4.60 -6.37
C ILE A 19 -0.26 3.19 -6.90
N PHE A 20 0.67 2.27 -6.61
CA PHE A 20 0.56 0.87 -6.99
C PHE A 20 -0.69 0.19 -6.40
N VAL A 21 -1.00 0.42 -5.12
CA VAL A 21 -2.24 -0.08 -4.50
C VAL A 21 -3.49 0.44 -5.22
N MET A 22 -3.51 1.71 -5.62
CA MET A 22 -4.63 2.28 -6.38
C MET A 22 -4.77 1.69 -7.78
N ILE A 23 -3.65 1.50 -8.49
CA ILE A 23 -3.61 0.88 -9.82
C ILE A 23 -4.08 -0.58 -9.72
N GLU A 24 -3.56 -1.35 -8.78
CA GLU A 24 -3.93 -2.75 -8.52
C GLU A 24 -5.43 -2.88 -8.29
N SER A 25 -5.97 -2.07 -7.39
CA SER A 25 -7.40 -2.08 -7.04
C SER A 25 -8.28 -1.68 -8.23
N THR A 26 -7.82 -0.75 -9.06
CA THR A 26 -8.55 -0.33 -10.27
C THR A 26 -8.54 -1.41 -11.35
N LEU A 27 -7.40 -2.07 -11.56
CA LEU A 27 -7.28 -3.18 -12.51
C LEU A 27 -8.16 -4.36 -12.08
N LEU A 28 -8.15 -4.71 -10.80
CA LEU A 28 -9.01 -5.75 -10.24
C LEU A 28 -10.49 -5.40 -10.39
N GLU A 29 -10.88 -4.16 -10.12
CA GLU A 29 -12.29 -3.74 -10.28
C GLU A 29 -12.76 -3.85 -11.73
N ARG A 30 -11.91 -3.46 -12.70
CA ARG A 30 -12.20 -3.59 -14.13
C ARG A 30 -12.29 -5.04 -14.59
N ASN A 31 -11.59 -5.95 -13.92
CA ASN A 31 -11.61 -7.40 -14.20
C ASN A 31 -12.64 -8.18 -13.35
N GLY A 32 -13.63 -7.48 -12.78
CA GLY A 32 -14.69 -8.12 -11.98
C GLY A 32 -14.21 -8.70 -10.66
N GLY A 33 -13.08 -8.23 -10.13
CA GLY A 33 -12.45 -8.70 -8.89
C GLY A 33 -11.53 -9.90 -9.07
N LYS A 34 -11.42 -10.47 -10.28
CA LYS A 34 -10.57 -11.64 -10.55
C LYS A 34 -9.10 -11.26 -10.67
N LEU A 35 -8.23 -12.06 -10.07
CA LEU A 35 -6.78 -11.90 -10.14
C LEU A 35 -6.28 -12.02 -11.59
N LEU A 36 -5.51 -11.02 -12.04
CA LEU A 36 -4.92 -11.00 -13.38
C LEU A 36 -3.57 -11.74 -13.40
N LEU A 37 -3.57 -13.02 -13.03
CA LEU A 37 -2.36 -13.85 -12.88
C LEU A 37 -1.50 -13.94 -14.16
N LYS A 38 -2.11 -13.76 -15.34
CA LYS A 38 -1.39 -13.75 -16.63
C LYS A 38 -0.73 -12.40 -16.97
N ASN A 39 -0.95 -11.36 -16.17
CA ASN A 39 -0.39 -10.04 -16.42
C ASN A 39 0.85 -9.82 -15.53
N SER A 40 2.04 -9.83 -16.14
CA SER A 40 3.31 -9.63 -15.44
C SER A 40 3.39 -8.31 -14.68
N ILE A 41 2.74 -7.25 -15.19
CA ILE A 41 2.70 -5.94 -14.51
C ILE A 41 1.87 -6.03 -13.24
N PHE A 42 0.74 -6.73 -13.27
CA PHE A 42 -0.11 -6.94 -12.11
C PHE A 42 0.63 -7.73 -11.02
N MET A 43 1.33 -8.80 -11.40
CA MET A 43 2.13 -9.58 -10.45
C MET A 43 3.24 -8.76 -9.81
N PHE A 44 3.96 -7.94 -10.60
CA PHE A 44 5.01 -7.07 -10.08
C PHE A 44 4.47 -6.06 -9.07
N ILE A 45 3.34 -5.42 -9.39
CA ILE A 45 2.67 -4.45 -8.51
C ILE A 45 2.25 -5.14 -7.21
N SER A 46 1.54 -6.27 -7.30
CA SER A 46 1.02 -7.01 -6.14
C SER A 46 2.12 -7.54 -5.23
N LEU A 47 3.23 -8.01 -5.81
CA LEU A 47 4.40 -8.44 -5.05
C LEU A 47 5.06 -7.25 -4.36
N SER A 48 5.19 -6.12 -5.06
CA SER A 48 5.81 -4.91 -4.52
C SER A 48 5.01 -4.33 -3.35
N THR A 49 3.68 -4.23 -3.48
CA THR A 49 2.79 -3.75 -2.41
C THR A 49 2.84 -4.67 -1.19
N SER A 50 2.80 -5.99 -1.41
CA SER A 50 2.89 -6.98 -0.33
C SER A 50 4.26 -6.95 0.38
N ALA A 51 5.36 -6.93 -0.38
CA ALA A 51 6.71 -6.86 0.16
C ALA A 51 6.95 -5.55 0.92
N TRP A 52 6.29 -4.46 0.53
CA TRP A 52 6.40 -3.17 1.20
C TRP A 52 5.91 -3.20 2.65
N MET A 53 5.02 -4.13 3.01
CA MET A 53 4.60 -4.32 4.40
C MET A 53 5.79 -4.70 5.29
N VAL A 54 6.65 -5.59 4.81
CA VAL A 54 7.89 -5.99 5.51
C VAL A 54 8.90 -4.85 5.47
N ALA A 55 9.06 -4.20 4.32
CA ALA A 55 9.99 -3.08 4.17
C ALA A 55 9.63 -1.91 5.11
N ALA A 56 8.36 -1.60 5.30
CA ALA A 56 7.89 -0.56 6.22
C ALA A 56 8.17 -0.90 7.69
N CYS A 57 7.99 -2.17 8.10
CA CYS A 57 8.40 -2.62 9.43
C CYS A 57 9.92 -2.53 9.63
N LEU A 58 10.71 -2.89 8.62
CA LEU A 58 12.16 -2.78 8.69
C LEU A 58 12.60 -1.31 8.72
N ALA A 59 11.98 -0.44 7.93
CA ALA A 59 12.24 0.99 7.93
C ALA A 59 12.02 1.59 9.32
N TRP A 60 10.97 1.17 10.02
CA TRP A 60 10.73 1.60 11.41
C TRP A 60 11.86 1.23 12.38
N TYR A 61 12.57 0.11 12.14
CA TYR A 61 13.68 -0.33 13.00
C TYR A 61 15.04 0.25 12.58
N PHE A 62 15.29 0.40 11.28
CA PHE A 62 16.60 0.77 10.74
C PHE A 62 16.77 2.26 10.42
N LEU A 63 15.68 3.00 10.24
CA LEU A 63 15.72 4.43 9.94
C LEU A 63 15.31 5.24 11.17
N ASP A 64 16.04 6.33 11.44
CA ASP A 64 15.67 7.34 12.46
C ASP A 64 14.54 8.23 11.93
N LEU A 65 13.36 7.62 11.73
CA LEU A 65 12.17 8.32 11.25
C LEU A 65 11.58 9.21 12.34
N VAL A 66 11.29 10.46 12.00
CA VAL A 66 10.65 11.45 12.88
C VAL A 66 9.43 12.06 12.19
N GLY A 67 8.58 12.75 12.96
CA GLY A 67 7.41 13.45 12.41
C GLY A 67 6.48 12.55 11.59
N LEU A 68 6.10 13.00 10.39
CA LEU A 68 5.23 12.24 9.51
C LEU A 68 5.93 11.05 8.84
N GLY A 69 7.27 11.04 8.72
CA GLY A 69 8.03 9.90 8.19
C GLY A 69 7.80 8.63 9.00
N LEU A 70 7.71 8.77 10.32
CA LEU A 70 7.36 7.66 11.23
C LEU A 70 5.92 7.18 11.00
N VAL A 71 4.99 8.11 10.80
CA VAL A 71 3.57 7.80 10.55
C VAL A 71 3.43 7.01 9.24
N VAL A 72 4.16 7.38 8.20
CA VAL A 72 4.21 6.66 6.92
C VAL A 72 4.62 5.19 7.15
N ALA A 73 5.71 4.95 7.89
CA ALA A 73 6.18 3.60 8.17
C ALA A 73 5.19 2.75 9.00
N MET A 74 4.47 3.37 9.94
CA MET A 74 3.54 2.67 10.83
C MET A 74 2.17 2.38 10.18
N VAL A 75 1.66 3.30 9.37
CA VAL A 75 0.32 3.20 8.77
C VAL A 75 0.24 2.08 7.73
N TYR A 76 1.32 1.83 6.99
CA TYR A 76 1.30 0.82 5.92
C TYR A 76 1.15 -0.63 6.43
N PRO A 77 1.92 -1.09 7.44
CA PRO A 77 1.68 -2.39 8.07
C PRO A 77 0.29 -2.54 8.68
N LEU A 78 -0.23 -1.47 9.31
CA LEU A 78 -1.60 -1.46 9.85
C LEU A 78 -2.63 -1.67 8.74
N TYR A 79 -2.46 -1.02 7.60
CA TYR A 79 -3.30 -1.26 6.43
C TYR A 79 -3.22 -2.70 5.95
N GLY A 80 -2.03 -3.29 5.86
CA GLY A 80 -1.88 -4.69 5.46
C GLY A 80 -2.64 -5.65 6.38
N LEU A 81 -2.50 -5.48 7.70
CA LEU A 81 -3.20 -6.29 8.70
C LEU A 81 -4.72 -6.09 8.66
N LEU A 82 -5.19 -4.84 8.59
CA LEU A 82 -6.61 -4.53 8.49
C LEU A 82 -7.21 -5.02 7.16
N GLY A 83 -6.45 -4.92 6.07
CA GLY A 83 -6.83 -5.43 4.75
C GLY A 83 -7.02 -6.94 4.79
N LEU A 84 -6.09 -7.68 5.40
CA LEU A 84 -6.22 -9.13 5.59
C LEU A 84 -7.44 -9.49 6.43
N ALA A 85 -7.64 -8.82 7.58
CA ALA A 85 -8.79 -9.06 8.45
C ALA A 85 -10.12 -8.76 7.75
N TYR A 86 -10.19 -7.63 7.03
CA TYR A 86 -11.38 -7.21 6.29
C TYR A 86 -11.68 -8.16 5.13
N SER A 87 -10.65 -8.56 4.39
CA SER A 87 -10.75 -9.54 3.30
C SER A 87 -11.27 -10.90 3.81
N ALA A 88 -10.70 -11.40 4.92
CA ALA A 88 -11.14 -12.65 5.55
C ALA A 88 -12.58 -12.58 6.07
N MET A 89 -12.98 -11.44 6.67
CA MET A 89 -14.34 -11.23 7.12
C MET A 89 -15.33 -11.23 5.95
N LEU A 90 -14.94 -10.65 4.81
CA LEU A 90 -15.81 -10.50 3.65
C LEU A 90 -15.92 -11.78 2.80
N MET A 91 -14.91 -12.64 2.85
CA MET A 91 -14.93 -13.99 2.25
C MET A 91 -15.50 -15.07 3.16
N ARG A 92 -15.90 -14.72 4.40
CA ARG A 92 -16.43 -15.68 5.37
C ARG A 92 -17.73 -16.31 4.86
N GLY A 93 -17.70 -17.61 4.62
CA GLY A 93 -18.86 -18.39 4.17
C GLY A 93 -19.03 -18.48 2.65
N ILE A 94 -18.06 -18.01 1.87
CA ILE A 94 -18.00 -18.28 0.42
C ILE A 94 -17.24 -19.60 0.23
N GLU A 95 -17.94 -20.66 -0.15
CA GLU A 95 -17.30 -21.89 -0.64
C GLU A 95 -16.78 -21.61 -2.05
N VAL A 96 -15.46 -21.75 -2.22
CA VAL A 96 -14.82 -21.58 -3.52
C VAL A 96 -14.14 -22.89 -3.88
N ASP A 97 -14.61 -23.54 -4.95
CA ASP A 97 -14.07 -24.80 -5.46
C ASP A 97 -12.69 -24.64 -6.13
N ASP A 98 -12.39 -23.45 -6.67
CA ASP A 98 -11.09 -23.15 -7.31
C ASP A 98 -10.51 -21.79 -6.84
N PRO A 99 -9.33 -21.75 -6.22
CA PRO A 99 -8.68 -20.51 -5.76
C PRO A 99 -8.45 -19.48 -6.88
N ALA A 100 -8.42 -19.89 -8.16
CA ALA A 100 -8.31 -18.97 -9.30
C ALA A 100 -9.61 -18.21 -9.60
N GLU A 101 -10.76 -18.67 -9.09
CA GLU A 101 -12.05 -18.02 -9.27
C GLU A 101 -12.42 -17.06 -8.13
N VAL A 102 -11.59 -16.97 -7.10
CA VAL A 102 -11.76 -16.03 -5.99
C VAL A 102 -11.77 -14.61 -6.55
N ALA A 103 -12.98 -14.04 -6.64
CA ALA A 103 -13.18 -12.65 -6.99
C ALA A 103 -13.14 -11.81 -5.71
N LEU A 104 -12.20 -10.86 -5.65
CA LEU A 104 -12.12 -9.92 -4.55
C LEU A 104 -13.40 -9.07 -4.50
N PRO A 105 -14.06 -8.96 -3.33
CA PRO A 105 -15.30 -8.22 -3.24
C PRO A 105 -15.08 -6.72 -3.51
N LYS A 106 -16.04 -6.07 -4.19
CA LYS A 106 -15.95 -4.65 -4.55
C LYS A 106 -15.68 -3.74 -3.34
N LYS A 107 -16.25 -4.06 -2.16
CA LYS A 107 -16.03 -3.28 -0.94
C LYS A 107 -14.57 -3.30 -0.48
N TYR A 108 -13.88 -4.43 -0.63
CA TYR A 108 -12.44 -4.54 -0.35
C TYR A 108 -11.62 -3.68 -1.32
N LEU A 109 -11.96 -3.69 -2.61
CA LEU A 109 -11.28 -2.86 -3.61
C LEU A 109 -11.50 -1.36 -3.36
N SER A 110 -12.70 -0.94 -2.96
CA SER A 110 -12.96 0.45 -2.56
C SER A 110 -12.15 0.84 -1.32
N PHE A 111 -12.04 -0.03 -0.32
CA PHE A 111 -11.19 0.18 0.85
C PHE A 111 -9.72 0.41 0.46
N CYS A 112 -9.16 -0.44 -0.41
CA CYS A 112 -7.78 -0.30 -0.89
C CYS A 112 -7.56 1.00 -1.69
N LYS A 113 -8.51 1.42 -2.52
CA LYS A 113 -8.44 2.71 -3.24
C LYS A 113 -8.45 3.90 -2.30
N SER A 114 -9.39 3.92 -1.34
CA SER A 114 -9.49 4.99 -0.35
C SER A 114 -8.22 5.06 0.50
N PHE A 115 -7.69 3.92 0.93
CA PHE A 115 -6.43 3.87 1.64
C PHE A 115 -5.28 4.43 0.78
N GLY A 116 -5.13 3.95 -0.45
CA GLY A 116 -4.07 4.40 -1.35
C GLY A 116 -4.10 5.92 -1.57
N LEU A 117 -5.28 6.53 -1.68
CA LEU A 117 -5.44 7.98 -1.80
C LEU A 117 -5.00 8.71 -0.53
N VAL A 118 -5.50 8.32 0.64
CA VAL A 118 -5.17 8.97 1.92
C VAL A 118 -3.68 8.80 2.24
N TYR A 119 -3.14 7.60 1.99
CA TYR A 119 -1.73 7.30 2.19
C TYR A 119 -0.83 8.06 1.21
N SER A 120 -1.27 8.28 -0.03
CA SER A 120 -0.55 9.15 -0.99
C SER A 120 -0.45 10.58 -0.48
N ILE A 121 -1.55 11.13 0.06
CA ILE A 121 -1.55 12.47 0.65
C ILE A 121 -0.59 12.53 1.83
N LEU A 122 -0.65 11.54 2.73
CA LEU A 122 0.28 11.44 3.86
C LEU A 122 1.75 11.43 3.40
N CYS A 123 2.09 10.61 2.39
CA CYS A 123 3.45 10.54 1.87
C CYS A 123 3.89 11.87 1.22
N LEU A 124 3.00 12.55 0.49
CA LEU A 124 3.28 13.87 -0.08
C LEU A 124 3.53 14.91 1.03
N THR A 125 2.70 14.93 2.07
CA THR A 125 2.88 15.85 3.19
C THR A 125 4.18 15.55 3.94
N ALA A 126 4.51 14.28 4.18
CA ALA A 126 5.77 13.87 4.80
C ALA A 126 6.99 14.25 3.95
N LEU A 127 6.90 14.15 2.61
CA LEU A 127 7.95 14.65 1.71
C LEU A 127 8.13 16.17 1.87
N LEU A 128 7.04 16.94 1.86
CA LEU A 128 7.11 18.39 2.01
C LEU A 128 7.68 18.81 3.39
N GLU A 129 7.33 18.08 4.46
CA GLU A 129 7.91 18.26 5.79
C GLU A 129 9.42 17.97 5.78
N SER A 130 9.83 16.80 5.26
CA SER A 130 11.24 16.40 5.19
C SER A 130 12.12 17.33 4.35
N MET A 131 11.52 18.04 3.38
CA MET A 131 12.19 19.06 2.56
C MET A 131 12.19 20.46 3.20
N GLY A 132 11.58 20.62 4.38
CA GLY A 132 11.48 21.89 5.11
C GLY A 132 10.50 22.90 4.48
N LEU A 133 9.62 22.45 3.58
CA LEU A 133 8.60 23.31 2.94
C LEU A 133 7.39 23.53 3.85
N ILE A 134 7.15 22.62 4.80
CA ILE A 134 6.08 22.70 5.79
C ILE A 134 6.67 22.30 7.15
N GLN A 135 6.27 22.98 8.22
CA GLN A 135 6.53 22.57 9.60
C GLN A 135 5.18 22.28 10.27
N ILE A 136 4.92 21.01 10.56
CA ILE A 136 3.70 20.53 11.25
C ILE A 136 4.11 20.03 12.63
#